data_AF-A0A7S1ZL29-F1
#
_entry.id   AF-A0A7S1ZL29-F1
#
_cell.length_a   1.000
_cell.length_b   1.000
_cell.length_c   1.000
_cell.angle_alpha   90.00
_cell.angle_beta   90.00
_cell.angle_gamma   90.00
#
_symmetry.space_group_name_H-M   'P 1'
#
loop_
_entity.id
_entity.type
_entity.pdbx_description
1 polymer ?
#
loop_
_entity_poly.entity_id
_entity_poly.type
_entity_poly.pdbx_seq_one_letter_code
_entity_poly.pdbx_strand_id
1 'polypeptide(L)'
;QGAFVAALYARHPDRWDSLLDRARRMASNMGDMREKLMDLTLPLTSFFSGRRFNRGIRMCIGESTRIQDLSVNFFCVSVDLLRARQIVHTAGCCWKYVRASMSLQGY
;
A
#
# COMPACT_ATOMS: atom_id res chain seq x y z
N GLN A 1 3.79 2.09 6.55
CA GLN A 1 2.98 3.18 5.93
C GLN A 1 3.83 4.18 5.13
N GLY A 2 5.08 4.47 5.48
CA GLY A 2 5.94 5.40 4.73
C GLY A 2 6.16 5.05 3.24
N ALA A 3 6.24 3.76 2.90
CA ALA A 3 6.39 3.31 1.50
C ALA A 3 5.26 3.78 0.57
N PHE A 4 4.03 3.93 1.08
CA PHE A 4 2.89 4.40 0.29
C PHE A 4 3.01 5.88 -0.05
N VAL A 5 3.38 6.70 0.93
CA VAL A 5 3.57 8.15 0.74
C VAL A 5 4.75 8.40 -0.20
N ALA A 6 5.85 7.66 -0.02
CA ALA A 6 7.02 7.74 -0.89
C ALA A 6 6.69 7.33 -2.34
N ALA A 7 5.87 6.30 -2.56
CA ALA A 7 5.44 5.90 -3.90
C ALA A 7 4.54 6.94 -4.58
N LEU A 8 3.65 7.59 -3.81
CA LEU A 8 2.82 8.68 -4.32
C LEU A 8 3.66 9.91 -4.68
N TYR A 9 4.68 10.20 -3.87
CA TYR A 9 5.63 11.29 -4.11
C TYR A 9 6.48 11.06 -5.34
N ALA A 10 7.09 9.87 -5.45
CA ALA A 10 7.95 9.52 -6.58
C ALA A 10 7.24 9.56 -7.94
N ARG A 11 5.91 9.41 -7.95
CA ARG A 11 5.11 9.48 -9.17
C ARG A 11 4.86 10.90 -9.65
N HIS A 12 4.64 11.85 -8.74
CA HIS A 12 4.30 13.24 -9.06
C HIS A 12 4.94 14.21 -8.06
N PRO A 13 6.25 14.49 -8.20
CA PRO A 13 6.97 15.36 -7.26
C PRO A 13 6.40 16.79 -7.22
N ASP A 14 5.82 17.27 -8.32
CA ASP A 14 5.37 18.67 -8.45
C ASP A 14 3.96 18.94 -7.89
N ARG A 15 3.20 17.91 -7.48
CA ARG A 15 1.79 18.05 -7.07
C ARG A 15 1.55 17.65 -5.62
N TRP A 16 2.06 18.47 -4.71
CA TRP A 16 2.00 18.23 -3.26
C TRP A 16 0.58 18.17 -2.69
N ASP A 17 -0.30 19.11 -3.05
CA ASP A 17 -1.68 19.14 -2.54
C ASP A 17 -2.47 17.89 -2.94
N SER A 18 -2.34 17.48 -4.21
CA SER A 18 -2.98 16.27 -4.72
C SER A 18 -2.47 14.99 -4.04
N LEU A 19 -1.21 14.97 -3.63
CA LEU A 19 -0.62 13.86 -2.87
C LEU A 19 -1.23 13.78 -1.49
N LEU A 20 -1.26 14.90 -0.76
CA LEU A 20 -1.85 14.99 0.58
C LEU A 20 -3.31 14.57 0.56
N ASP A 21 -4.10 15.01 -0.42
CA ASP A 21 -5.49 14.61 -0.54
C ASP A 21 -5.66 13.11 -0.81
N ARG A 22 -4.81 12.51 -1.65
CA ARG A 22 -4.82 11.06 -1.90
C ARG A 22 -4.41 10.28 -0.65
N ALA A 23 -3.42 10.76 0.08
CA ALA A 23 -2.97 10.15 1.33
C ALA A 23 -4.05 10.24 2.42
N ARG A 24 -4.69 11.41 2.57
CA ARG A 24 -5.81 11.64 3.50
C ARG A 24 -7.02 10.78 3.16
N ARG A 25 -7.41 10.70 1.88
CA ARG A 25 -8.49 9.80 1.43
C ARG A 25 -8.19 8.33 1.73
N MET A 26 -6.94 7.89 1.49
CA MET A 26 -6.52 6.54 1.86
C MET A 26 -6.58 6.33 3.38
N ALA A 27 -6.13 7.30 4.17
CA ALA A 27 -6.15 7.22 5.64
C ALA A 27 -7.59 7.19 6.18
N SER A 28 -8.49 8.01 5.65
CA SER A 28 -9.93 8.00 5.99
C SER A 28 -10.55 6.64 5.66
N ASN A 29 -10.32 6.12 4.46
CA ASN A 29 -10.79 4.78 4.05
C ASN A 29 -10.16 3.65 4.88
N MET A 30 -8.99 3.87 5.49
CA MET A 30 -8.41 2.93 6.46
C MET A 30 -9.09 3.05 7.83
N GLY A 31 -9.41 4.26 8.27
CA GLY A 31 -9.99 4.60 9.57
C GLY A 31 -11.48 4.28 9.73
N ASP A 32 -12.22 4.13 8.63
CA ASP A 32 -13.60 3.59 8.63
C ASP A 32 -13.59 2.09 8.99
N MET A 33 -13.32 1.82 10.26
CA MET A 33 -13.32 0.51 10.90
C MET A 33 -14.75 0.00 11.11
N ARG A 34 -15.76 0.89 11.12
CA ARG A 34 -17.17 0.54 11.30
C ARG A 34 -17.74 -0.33 10.17
N GLU A 35 -17.38 -0.09 8.90
CA GLU A 35 -17.76 -0.98 7.79
C GLU A 35 -16.96 -2.28 7.77
N LYS A 36 -15.69 -2.25 8.20
CA LYS A 36 -14.85 -3.45 8.36
C LYS A 36 -15.34 -4.36 9.49
N LEU A 37 -15.93 -3.77 10.53
CA LEU A 37 -16.61 -4.47 11.62
C LEU A 37 -17.96 -5.05 11.18
N MET A 38 -18.70 -4.40 10.26
CA MET A 38 -19.91 -4.99 9.68
C MET A 38 -19.62 -6.16 8.72
N ASP A 39 -18.46 -6.14 8.03
CA ASP A 39 -17.91 -7.30 7.31
C ASP A 39 -17.35 -8.38 8.26
N LEU A 40 -17.25 -8.12 9.57
CA LEU A 40 -16.71 -9.02 10.60
C LEU A 40 -17.78 -9.93 11.24
N THR A 41 -18.99 -9.99 10.66
CA THR A 41 -20.12 -10.71 11.28
C THR A 41 -20.23 -12.18 10.88
N LEU A 42 -19.21 -12.75 10.23
CA LEU A 42 -19.11 -14.21 10.03
C LEU A 42 -17.77 -14.69 10.60
N PRO A 43 -17.73 -15.01 11.91
CA PRO A 43 -16.54 -15.50 12.57
C PRO A 43 -16.31 -16.91 12.04
N LEU A 44 -15.19 -17.14 11.34
CA LEU A 44 -14.46 -18.42 11.38
C LEU A 44 -13.19 -18.41 10.53
N THR A 45 -13.00 -17.54 9.53
CA THR A 45 -11.71 -17.42 8.84
C THR A 45 -11.49 -16.03 8.24
N SER A 46 -10.27 -15.50 8.35
CA SER A 46 -9.70 -14.36 7.62
C SER A 46 -9.78 -12.97 8.28
N PHE A 47 -8.67 -12.63 8.95
CA PHE A 47 -8.17 -11.27 9.13
C PHE A 47 -8.32 -10.46 7.83
N PHE A 48 -9.19 -9.44 7.84
CA PHE A 48 -9.29 -8.41 6.79
C PHE A 48 -9.39 -8.97 5.35
N SER A 49 -10.61 -9.05 4.81
CA SER A 49 -10.89 -9.40 3.39
C SER A 49 -9.98 -8.68 2.38
N GLY A 50 -9.38 -7.52 2.70
CA GLY A 50 -8.21 -6.95 2.04
C GLY A 50 -8.42 -6.50 0.59
N ARG A 51 -9.52 -6.89 -0.04
CA ARG A 51 -9.90 -6.57 -1.42
C ARG A 51 -10.14 -5.08 -1.60
N ARG A 52 -10.88 -4.44 -0.69
CA ARG A 52 -11.09 -2.98 -0.68
C ARG A 52 -9.78 -2.21 -0.48
N PHE A 53 -8.92 -2.71 0.41
CA PHE A 53 -7.59 -2.13 0.65
C PHE A 53 -6.69 -2.22 -0.58
N ASN A 54 -6.60 -3.42 -1.17
CA ASN A 54 -5.86 -3.65 -2.41
C ASN A 54 -6.39 -2.77 -3.55
N ARG A 55 -7.72 -2.63 -3.67
CA ARG A 55 -8.35 -1.76 -4.67
C ARG A 55 -8.02 -0.28 -4.44
N GLY A 56 -8.04 0.19 -3.19
CA GLY A 56 -7.63 1.55 -2.83
C GLY A 56 -6.18 1.83 -3.22
N ILE A 57 -5.25 0.91 -2.91
CA ILE A 57 -3.83 1.09 -3.23
C ILE A 57 -3.63 1.11 -4.76
N ARG A 58 -4.28 0.18 -5.47
CA ARG A 58 -4.24 0.13 -6.94
C ARG A 58 -4.80 1.39 -7.58
N MET A 59 -5.88 1.96 -7.04
CA MET A 59 -6.46 3.22 -7.53
C MET A 59 -5.52 4.42 -7.30
N CYS A 60 -4.85 4.49 -6.14
CA CYS A 60 -3.96 5.60 -5.83
C CYS A 60 -2.63 5.55 -6.61
N ILE A 61 -2.02 4.36 -6.73
CA ILE A 61 -0.70 4.17 -7.35
C ILE A 61 -0.80 3.88 -8.85
N GLY A 62 -1.85 3.19 -9.27
CA GLY A 62 -2.03 2.62 -10.62
C GLY A 62 -1.74 1.12 -10.63
N GLU A 63 -2.56 0.36 -11.34
CA GLU A 63 -2.48 -1.11 -11.38
C GLU A 63 -1.28 -1.61 -12.20
N SER A 64 -0.94 -0.89 -13.28
CA SER A 64 0.17 -1.19 -14.19
C SER A 64 1.46 -0.44 -13.87
N THR A 65 1.46 0.48 -12.89
CA THR A 65 2.63 1.29 -12.54
C THR A 65 3.76 0.42 -12.01
N ARG A 66 4.92 0.47 -12.66
CA ARG A 66 6.14 -0.17 -12.18
C ARG A 66 7.00 0.81 -11.41
N ILE A 67 7.87 0.28 -10.54
CA ILE A 67 8.82 1.10 -9.79
C ILE A 67 9.75 1.88 -10.73
N GLN A 68 10.11 1.29 -11.86
CA GLN A 68 11.01 1.88 -12.85
C GLN A 68 10.39 3.06 -13.62
N ASP A 69 9.05 3.14 -13.67
CA ASP A 69 8.32 4.17 -14.41
C ASP A 69 8.09 5.44 -13.56
N LEU A 70 8.58 5.46 -12.31
CA LEU A 70 8.44 6.59 -11.41
C LEU A 70 9.46 7.69 -11.77
N SER A 71 9.04 8.96 -11.67
CA SER A 71 9.90 10.11 -11.98
C SER A 71 11.09 10.23 -11.02
N VAL A 72 10.97 9.68 -9.81
CA VAL A 72 12.03 9.65 -8.80
C VAL A 72 12.40 8.21 -8.48
N ASN A 73 13.70 7.96 -8.28
CA ASN A 73 14.20 6.67 -7.83
C ASN A 73 13.49 6.23 -6.53
N PHE A 74 12.68 5.20 -6.63
CA PHE A 74 11.91 4.63 -5.53
C PHE A 74 12.40 3.20 -5.24
N PHE A 75 12.55 2.88 -3.96
CA PHE A 75 12.80 1.52 -3.51
C PHE A 75 11.91 1.19 -2.33
N CYS A 76 11.59 -0.09 -2.17
CA CYS A 76 10.74 -0.56 -1.08
C CYS A 76 11.34 -1.80 -0.44
N VAL A 77 11.29 -1.88 0.89
CA VAL A 77 11.84 -3.02 1.64
C VAL A 77 10.70 -3.87 2.19
N SER A 78 10.81 -5.19 2.02
CA SER A 78 9.93 -6.18 2.65
C SER A 78 10.74 -7.26 3.34
N VAL A 79 10.14 -7.97 4.29
CA VAL A 79 10.76 -9.13 4.95
C VAL A 79 10.17 -10.41 4.38
N ASP A 80 11.02 -11.30 3.88
CA ASP A 80 10.63 -12.69 3.57
C ASP A 80 10.73 -13.53 4.85
N LEU A 81 9.57 -13.88 5.40
CA LEU A 81 9.45 -14.68 6.62
C LEU A 81 9.96 -16.11 6.44
N LEU A 82 9.90 -16.68 5.24
CA LEU A 82 10.37 -18.04 4.98
C LEU A 82 11.90 -18.13 5.06
N ARG A 83 12.58 -17.04 4.73
CA ARG A 83 14.06 -16.97 4.67
C ARG A 83 14.65 -16.06 5.74
N ALA A 84 13.83 -15.49 6.61
CA ALA A 84 14.21 -14.51 7.63
C ALA A 84 15.12 -13.38 7.09
N ARG A 85 14.87 -12.92 5.86
CA ARG A 85 15.73 -11.98 5.14
C ARG A 85 14.97 -10.77 4.65
N GLN A 86 15.61 -9.62 4.72
CA GLN A 86 15.13 -8.39 4.07
C GLN A 86 15.36 -8.47 2.55
N ILE A 87 14.37 -8.05 1.79
CA ILE A 87 14.43 -7.95 0.33
C ILE A 87 14.16 -6.49 -0.04
N VAL A 88 15.06 -5.94 -0.87
CA VAL A 88 14.92 -4.60 -1.43
C VAL A 88 14.36 -4.73 -2.84
N HIS A 89 13.23 -4.08 -3.09
CA HIS A 89 12.55 -4.07 -4.38
C HIS A 89 12.80 -2.74 -5.09
N THR A 90 13.46 -2.82 -6.24
CA THR A 90 13.75 -1.68 -7.13
C THR A 90 13.07 -1.83 -8.50
N ALA A 91 12.43 -2.96 -8.76
CA ALA A 91 11.88 -3.35 -10.06
C ALA A 91 10.55 -4.10 -9.90
N GLY A 92 9.61 -3.90 -10.83
CA GLY A 92 8.31 -4.60 -10.87
C GLY A 92 7.11 -3.76 -10.40
N CYS A 93 5.95 -4.41 -10.18
CA CYS A 93 4.68 -3.72 -9.88
C CYS A 93 4.72 -2.98 -8.54
N CYS A 94 4.65 -1.64 -8.58
CA CYS A 94 4.81 -0.78 -7.41
C CYS A 94 3.78 -1.10 -6.31
N TRP A 95 2.50 -1.22 -6.66
CA TRP A 95 1.43 -1.45 -5.67
C TRP A 95 1.59 -2.77 -4.88
N LYS A 96 2.20 -3.81 -5.48
CA LYS A 96 2.42 -5.10 -4.82
C LYS A 96 3.47 -4.97 -3.71
N TYR A 97 4.57 -4.30 -4.00
CA TYR A 97 5.67 -4.10 -3.05
C TYR A 97 5.32 -3.09 -1.97
N VAL A 98 4.65 -2.00 -2.34
CA VAL A 98 4.12 -1.02 -1.37
C VAL A 98 3.16 -1.72 -0.40
N ARG A 99 2.26 -2.58 -0.91
CA ARG A 99 1.38 -3.38 -0.04
C ARG A 99 2.18 -4.31 0.88
N ALA A 100 3.16 -5.04 0.35
CA ALA A 100 3.99 -5.94 1.14
C ALA A 100 4.72 -5.22 2.28
N SER A 101 5.17 -3.98 2.06
CA SER A 101 5.82 -3.15 3.08
C SER A 101 4.85 -2.48 4.07
N MET A 102 3.57 -2.38 3.71
CA MET A 102 2.52 -1.86 4.59
C MET A 102 1.93 -2.92 5.51
N SER A 103 1.98 -4.19 5.11
CA SER A 103 1.52 -5.32 5.92
C SER A 103 2.56 -5.65 6.99
N LEU A 104 2.41 -5.04 8.16
CA LEU A 104 3.12 -5.48 9.36
C LEU A 104 2.47 -6.78 9.84
N GLN A 105 3.15 -7.92 9.66
CA GLN A 105 2.75 -9.17 10.32
C GLN A 105 3.16 -9.08 11.78
N GLY A 106 2.17 -8.85 12.64
CA GLY A 106 2.36 -8.63 14.07
C GLY A 106 1.11 -8.13 14.78
N TYR A 107 -0.01 -8.86 14.64
CA TYR A 107 -1.16 -8.91 15.55
C TYR A 107 -1.97 -10.18 15.24
#